data_AF-A0A059FNK5-F1
#
_entry.id   AF-A0A059FNK5-F1
#
_cell.length_a   1.000
_cell.length_b   1.000
_cell.length_c   1.000
_cell.angle_alpha   90.00
_cell.angle_beta   90.00
_cell.angle_gamma   90.00
#
_symmetry.space_group_name_H-M   'P 1'
#
loop_
_entity.id
_entity.type
_entity.pdbx_description
1 polymer ?
#
loop_
_entity_poly.entity_id
_entity_poly.type
_entity_poly.pdbx_seq_one_letter_code
_entity_poly.pdbx_strand_id
1 'polypeptide(L)'
;MPDPVSLASIGAPARALPDRSSADIQRQEATDIGKRFEQMLWADMLSHAGLEKALSQGGGEAASAFSRYVVEAVAKDLAETHPLGLTDSMNLGPSAGPAAEDAS
;
A
#
# COMPACT_ATOMS: atom_id res chain seq x y z
N MET A 1 -12.20 -68.07 10.21
CA MET A 1 -12.35 -66.61 10.40
C MET A 1 -11.09 -65.95 9.89
N PRO A 2 -11.12 -65.17 8.80
CA PRO A 2 -9.96 -64.39 8.36
C PRO A 2 -9.93 -63.03 9.07
N ASP A 3 -8.75 -62.62 9.54
CA ASP A 3 -8.51 -61.33 10.22
C ASP A 3 -8.69 -60.13 9.27
N PRO A 4 -9.13 -58.95 9.77
CA PRO A 4 -9.23 -57.75 8.95
C PRO A 4 -7.87 -57.06 8.74
N VAL A 5 -7.55 -56.83 7.47
CA VAL A 5 -6.40 -56.04 7.01
C VAL A 5 -6.54 -54.59 7.49
N SER A 6 -5.57 -54.12 8.28
CA SER A 6 -5.48 -52.70 8.65
C SER A 6 -4.88 -51.90 7.49
N LEU A 7 -5.72 -51.10 6.82
CA LEU A 7 -5.25 -50.06 5.90
C LEU A 7 -4.63 -48.93 6.71
N ALA A 8 -3.30 -48.81 6.65
CA ALA A 8 -2.58 -47.65 7.14
C ALA A 8 -3.00 -46.42 6.32
N SER A 9 -3.74 -45.50 6.95
CA SER A 9 -4.02 -44.18 6.41
C SER A 9 -2.75 -43.35 6.47
N ILE A 10 -2.08 -43.19 5.33
CA ILE A 10 -0.95 -42.26 5.19
C ILE A 10 -1.55 -40.86 5.17
N GLY A 11 -1.62 -40.25 6.36
CA GLY A 11 -1.88 -38.82 6.51
C GLY A 11 -0.69 -38.03 5.97
N ALA A 12 -0.81 -37.53 4.75
CA ALA A 12 0.08 -36.48 4.27
C ALA A 12 -0.11 -35.25 5.16
N PRO A 13 0.97 -34.62 5.69
CA PRO A 13 0.83 -33.35 6.36
C PRO A 13 0.38 -32.32 5.33
N ALA A 14 -0.86 -31.84 5.47
CA ALA A 14 -1.32 -30.66 4.77
C ALA A 14 -0.34 -29.54 5.10
N ARG A 15 0.45 -29.14 4.09
CA ARG A 15 1.36 -28.00 4.19
C ARG A 15 0.49 -26.79 4.48
N ALA A 16 0.50 -26.34 5.73
CA ALA A 16 -0.21 -25.13 6.14
C ALA A 16 0.26 -23.99 5.24
N LEU A 17 -0.68 -23.44 4.46
CA LEU A 17 -0.49 -22.16 3.81
C LEU A 17 -0.26 -21.13 4.93
N PRO A 18 0.71 -20.22 4.81
CA PRO A 18 0.88 -19.17 5.80
C PRO A 18 -0.42 -18.37 5.87
N ASP A 19 -1.10 -18.47 7.01
CA ASP A 19 -2.23 -17.62 7.36
C ASP A 19 -1.70 -16.19 7.44
N ARG A 20 -1.97 -15.38 6.42
CA ARG A 20 -1.62 -13.95 6.47
C ARG A 20 -2.45 -13.37 7.60
N SER A 21 -1.79 -13.10 8.73
CA SER A 21 -2.42 -12.48 9.89
C SER A 21 -3.18 -11.24 9.45
N SER A 22 -4.38 -11.03 9.98
CA SER A 22 -5.18 -9.83 9.73
C SER A 22 -4.41 -8.53 10.00
N ALA A 23 -3.39 -8.57 10.87
CA ALA A 23 -2.49 -7.46 11.15
C ALA A 23 -1.53 -7.16 9.98
N ASP A 24 -1.08 -8.17 9.23
CA ASP A 24 -0.23 -7.98 8.05
C ASP A 24 -1.04 -7.35 6.91
N ILE A 25 -2.31 -7.74 6.75
CA ILE A 25 -3.21 -7.13 5.76
C ILE A 25 -3.45 -5.65 6.08
N GLN A 26 -3.75 -5.31 7.33
CA GLN A 26 -3.95 -3.93 7.76
C GLN A 26 -2.69 -3.07 7.60
N ARG A 27 -1.50 -3.61 7.89
CA ARG A 27 -0.23 -2.91 7.67
C ARG A 27 0.04 -2.67 6.18
N GLN A 28 -0.29 -3.65 5.34
CA GLN A 28 -0.19 -3.52 3.88
C GLN A 28 -1.12 -2.41 3.37
N GLU A 29 -2.39 -2.39 3.83
CA GLU A 29 -3.36 -1.36 3.46
C GLU A 29 -2.94 0.05 3.91
N ALA A 30 -2.45 0.20 5.15
CA ALA A 30 -1.95 1.48 5.65
C ALA A 30 -0.76 2.00 4.82
N THR A 31 0.14 1.11 4.45
CA THR A 31 1.28 1.43 3.57
C THR A 31 0.81 1.86 2.18
N ASP A 32 -0.17 1.15 1.61
CA ASP A 32 -0.71 1.45 0.28
C ASP A 32 -1.47 2.79 0.26
N ILE A 33 -2.19 3.12 1.34
CA ILE A 33 -2.85 4.42 1.51
C ILE A 33 -1.81 5.54 1.59
N GLY A 34 -0.76 5.38 2.38
CA GLY A 34 0.29 6.39 2.49
C GLY A 34 1.01 6.63 1.16
N LYS A 35 1.28 5.58 0.38
CA LYS A 35 1.86 5.72 -0.98
C LYS A 35 0.97 6.52 -1.92
N ARG A 36 -0.34 6.27 -1.90
CA ARG A 36 -1.30 7.04 -2.72
C ARG A 36 -1.35 8.51 -2.29
N PHE A 37 -1.24 8.78 -0.99
CA PHE A 37 -1.17 10.15 -0.47
C PHE A 37 0.10 10.86 -0.93
N GLU A 38 1.26 10.22 -0.82
CA GLU A 38 2.53 10.78 -1.30
C GLU A 38 2.52 11.00 -2.82
N GLN A 39 1.93 10.09 -3.59
CA GLN A 39 1.71 10.28 -5.03
C GLN A 39 0.87 11.53 -5.33
N MET A 40 -0.22 11.75 -4.58
CA MET A 40 -1.05 12.96 -4.76
C MET A 40 -0.26 14.24 -4.41
N LEU A 41 0.56 14.21 -3.37
CA LEU A 41 1.41 15.34 -3.00
C LEU A 41 2.46 15.64 -4.07
N TRP A 42 3.13 14.60 -4.59
CA TRP A 42 4.09 14.77 -5.69
C TRP A 42 3.42 15.34 -6.94
N ALA A 43 2.23 14.86 -7.30
CA ALA A 43 1.49 15.38 -8.45
C ALA A 43 1.15 16.87 -8.29
N ASP A 44 0.69 17.28 -7.10
CA ASP A 44 0.40 18.68 -6.81
C ASP A 44 1.67 19.54 -6.85
N MET A 45 2.76 19.08 -6.21
CA MET A 45 4.04 19.79 -6.25
C MET A 45 4.61 19.95 -7.67
N LEU A 46 4.53 18.92 -8.50
CA LEU A 46 5.01 18.94 -9.88
C LEU A 46 4.15 19.85 -10.77
N SER A 47 2.82 19.83 -10.60
CA SER A 47 1.92 20.76 -11.29
C SER A 47 2.21 22.20 -10.87
N HIS A 48 2.40 22.45 -9.56
CA HIS A 48 2.70 23.78 -9.01
C HIS A 48 4.08 24.30 -9.42
N ALA A 49 5.08 23.42 -9.54
CA ALA A 49 6.40 23.75 -10.09
C ALA A 49 6.34 24.13 -11.58
N GLY A 50 5.18 23.98 -12.22
CA GLY A 50 4.94 24.36 -13.61
C GLY A 50 5.30 23.28 -14.61
N LEU A 51 5.54 22.04 -14.20
CA LEU A 51 5.89 20.94 -15.10
C LEU A 51 4.76 20.67 -16.11
N GLU A 52 3.50 20.71 -15.65
CA GLU A 52 2.32 20.56 -16.49
C GLU A 52 2.22 21.69 -17.54
N LYS A 53 2.52 22.92 -17.12
CA LYS A 53 2.51 24.11 -17.99
C LYS A 53 3.67 24.09 -18.99
N ALA A 54 4.83 23.59 -18.58
CA ALA A 54 6.00 23.46 -19.43
C ALA A 54 5.81 22.40 -20.51
N LEU A 55 5.21 21.24 -20.19
CA LEU A 55 4.91 20.21 -21.20
C LEU A 55 3.77 20.63 -22.15
N SER A 56 2.80 21.42 -21.68
CA SER A 56 1.67 21.89 -22.50
C SER A 56 1.99 23.14 -23.31
N GLN A 57 3.13 23.81 -23.05
CA GLN A 57 3.55 25.02 -23.76
C GLN A 57 3.74 24.74 -25.25
N GLY A 58 2.74 25.14 -26.05
CA GLY A 58 2.77 25.09 -27.51
C GLY A 58 1.93 23.99 -28.17
N GLY A 59 1.29 23.10 -27.41
CA GLY A 59 0.66 21.89 -27.97
C GLY A 59 -0.87 21.80 -27.96
N GLY A 60 -1.58 22.83 -27.48
CA GLY A 60 -3.05 22.85 -27.44
C GLY A 60 -3.67 21.86 -26.43
N GLU A 61 -4.98 21.63 -26.52
CA GLU A 61 -5.76 20.84 -25.53
C GLU A 61 -5.24 19.40 -25.33
N ALA A 62 -4.80 18.76 -26.42
CA ALA A 62 -4.25 17.40 -26.39
C ALA A 62 -2.93 17.32 -25.61
N ALA A 63 -2.09 18.36 -25.71
CA ALA A 63 -0.86 18.42 -24.94
C ALA A 63 -1.13 18.62 -23.45
N SER A 64 -2.20 19.33 -23.06
CA SER A 64 -2.58 19.48 -21.66
C SER A 64 -2.98 18.17 -21.00
N ALA A 65 -3.81 17.35 -21.67
CA ALA A 65 -4.21 16.04 -21.14
C ALA A 65 -3.01 15.08 -21.00
N PHE A 66 -2.11 15.08 -21.99
CA PHE A 66 -0.87 14.31 -21.93
C PHE A 66 0.07 14.82 -20.83
N SER A 67 0.19 16.14 -20.65
CA SER A 67 1.04 16.74 -19.61
C SER A 67 0.60 16.31 -18.22
N ARG A 68 -0.71 16.31 -17.96
CA ARG A 68 -1.26 15.85 -16.69
C ARG A 68 -1.01 14.36 -16.45
N TYR A 69 -1.20 13.54 -17.47
CA TYR A 69 -0.87 12.12 -17.41
C TYR A 69 0.62 11.88 -17.09
N VAL A 70 1.53 12.63 -17.72
CA VAL A 70 2.97 12.53 -17.45
C VAL A 70 3.29 12.95 -16.02
N VAL A 71 2.70 14.03 -15.52
CA VAL A 71 2.86 14.46 -14.12
C VAL A 71 2.42 13.37 -13.15
N GLU A 72 1.28 12.75 -13.39
CA GLU A 72 0.77 11.66 -12.54
C GLU A 72 1.67 10.41 -12.60
N ALA A 73 2.22 10.08 -13.75
CA ALA A 73 3.15 8.97 -13.93
C ALA A 73 4.47 9.21 -13.20
N VAL A 74 5.03 10.43 -13.31
CA VAL A 74 6.26 10.82 -12.59
C VAL A 74 6.01 10.86 -11.08
N ALA A 75 4.87 11.40 -10.64
CA ALA A 75 4.51 11.43 -9.23
C ALA A 75 4.40 10.02 -8.63
N LYS A 76 3.88 9.05 -9.39
CA LYS A 76 3.82 7.65 -8.97
C LYS A 76 5.23 7.07 -8.83
N ASP A 77 6.09 7.28 -9.81
CA ASP A 77 7.47 6.80 -9.79
C ASP A 77 8.26 7.40 -8.63
N LEU A 78 8.09 8.70 -8.36
CA LEU A 78 8.71 9.37 -7.21
C LEU A 78 8.18 8.87 -5.87
N ALA A 79 6.89 8.58 -5.74
CA ALA A 79 6.35 8.00 -4.50
C ALA A 79 6.90 6.59 -4.23
N GLU A 80 7.33 5.86 -5.26
CA GLU A 80 7.94 4.52 -5.13
C GLU A 80 9.45 4.59 -4.89
N THR A 81 10.16 5.50 -5.58
CA THR A 81 11.65 5.58 -5.57
C THR A 81 12.21 6.59 -4.57
N HIS A 82 11.47 7.67 -4.31
CA HIS A 82 11.84 8.79 -3.46
C HIS A 82 10.68 9.17 -2.51
N PRO A 83 10.29 8.26 -1.59
CA PRO A 83 9.22 8.54 -0.65
C PRO A 83 9.57 9.70 0.28
N LEU A 84 8.56 10.50 0.63
CA LEU A 84 8.71 11.66 1.51
C LEU A 84 8.77 11.25 3.00
N GLY A 85 8.64 9.96 3.30
CA GLY A 85 8.65 9.41 4.66
C GLY A 85 7.36 9.66 5.44
N LEU A 86 6.30 10.12 4.76
CA LEU A 86 5.00 10.39 5.39
C LEU A 86 4.31 9.08 5.75
N THR A 87 4.46 8.05 4.92
CA THR A 87 4.08 6.66 5.15
C THR A 87 4.60 6.09 6.48
N ASP A 88 5.89 6.29 6.80
CA ASP A 88 6.49 5.82 8.06
C ASP A 88 5.97 6.60 9.28
N SER A 89 5.77 7.92 9.11
CA SER A 89 5.23 8.78 10.18
C SER A 89 3.73 8.60 10.43
N MET A 90 2.99 8.02 9.47
CA MET A 90 1.55 7.75 9.58
C MET A 90 1.24 6.41 10.27
N ASN A 91 2.25 5.63 10.69
CA ASN A 91 2.12 4.52 11.65
C ASN A 91 1.81 5.00 13.09
N LEU A 92 0.96 6.02 13.22
CA LEU A 92 0.23 6.32 14.45
C LEU A 92 -0.74 5.16 14.67
N GLY A 93 -0.23 4.10 15.28
CA GLY A 93 -1.04 3.02 15.83
C GLY A 93 -2.16 3.60 16.71
N PRO A 94 -3.23 2.83 16.93
CA PRO A 94 -4.38 3.30 17.68
C PRO A 94 -3.88 3.91 18.98
N SER A 95 -4.21 5.19 19.21
CA SER A 95 -4.11 5.81 20.52
C SER A 95 -4.66 4.80 21.51
N ALA A 96 -3.79 4.23 22.32
CA ALA A 96 -4.18 3.36 23.40
C ALA A 96 -5.16 4.16 24.25
N GLY A 97 -6.45 3.86 24.09
CA GLY A 97 -7.46 4.30 25.04
C GLY A 97 -6.99 3.87 26.42
N PRO A 98 -7.26 4.68 27.47
CA PRO A 98 -6.83 4.34 28.82
C PRO A 98 -7.43 2.98 29.17
N ALA A 99 -6.57 1.96 29.17
CA ALA A 99 -6.89 0.66 29.69
C ALA A 99 -7.17 0.84 31.18
N ALA A 100 -8.38 0.48 31.57
CA ALA A 100 -8.79 0.05 32.90
C ALA A 100 -7.67 0.12 33.96
N GLU A 101 -7.72 1.16 34.78
CA GLU A 101 -7.08 1.11 36.10
C GLU A 101 -8.00 0.26 36.99
N ASP A 102 -7.54 -0.96 37.27
CA ASP A 102 -7.98 -1.86 38.33
C ASP A 102 -8.49 -1.08 39.55
N ALA A 103 -9.71 -1.29 40.04
CA ALA A 103 -10.01 -2.41 40.94
C ALA A 103 -8.98 -2.57 42.07
N SER A 104 -9.07 -1.71 43.09
CA SER A 104 -8.82 -2.07 44.50
C SER A 104 -9.40 -1.01 45.44
#